data_AF-A0A521ZB51-F1
#
_entry.id   AF-A0A521ZB51-F1
#
_cell.length_a   1.000
_cell.length_b   1.000
_cell.length_c   1.000
_cell.angle_alpha   90.00
_cell.angle_beta   90.00
_cell.angle_gamma   90.00
#
_symmetry.space_group_name_H-M   'P 1'
#
loop_
_entity.id
_entity.type
_entity.pdbx_description
1 polymer ?
#
loop_
_entity_poly.entity_id
_entity_poly.type
_entity_poly.pdbx_seq_one_letter_code
_entity_poly.pdbx_strand_id
1 'polypeptide(L)' 'PLLDDYYKASIQRAIAETRKYKLTRRDVNFDNWLEPKYLNNALRELKLETYWPTQGADGKFTRT' A
#
# COMPACT_ATOMS: atom_id res chain seq x y z
N PRO A 1 -3.14 6.60 -7.11
CA PRO A 1 -3.13 5.13 -6.86
C PRO A 1 -3.66 4.89 -5.44
N LEU A 2 -4.50 3.88 -5.26
CA LEU A 2 -5.01 3.52 -3.94
C LEU A 2 -3.88 2.97 -3.06
N LEU A 3 -3.97 3.17 -1.75
CA LEU A 3 -3.13 2.46 -0.77
C LEU A 3 -3.70 1.05 -0.51
N ASP A 4 -3.85 0.30 -1.59
CA ASP A 4 -4.46 -1.02 -1.63
C ASP A 4 -3.52 -2.13 -1.12
N ASP A 5 -4.04 -3.36 -1.07
CA ASP A 5 -3.27 -4.49 -0.52
C ASP A 5 -2.06 -4.82 -1.39
N TYR A 6 -2.15 -4.62 -2.70
CA TYR A 6 -1.00 -4.71 -3.59
C TYR A 6 0.09 -3.70 -3.23
N TYR A 7 -0.27 -2.43 -3.03
CA TYR A 7 0.68 -1.38 -2.64
C TYR A 7 1.42 -1.77 -1.35
N LYS A 8 0.69 -2.22 -0.32
CA LYS A 8 1.30 -2.67 0.93
C LYS A 8 2.22 -3.86 0.72
N ALA A 9 1.77 -4.89 0.00
CA ALA A 9 2.56 -6.07 -0.28
C ALA A 9 3.82 -5.78 -1.12
N SER A 10 3.74 -4.82 -2.04
CA SER A 10 4.87 -4.37 -2.86
C SER A 10 5.94 -3.69 -2.00
N ILE A 11 5.54 -2.78 -1.11
CA ILE A 11 6.48 -2.09 -0.21
C ILE A 11 7.08 -3.07 0.81
N GLN A 12 6.29 -3.97 1.38
CA GLN A 12 6.80 -5.01 2.28
C GLN A 12 7.84 -5.92 1.60
N ARG A 13 7.62 -6.28 0.33
CA ARG A 13 8.61 -7.02 -0.48
C ARG A 13 9.89 -6.21 -0.66
N ALA A 14 9.79 -4.94 -1.03
CA ALA A 14 10.96 -4.07 -1.17
C ALA A 14 11.75 -3.94 0.15
N ILE A 15 11.06 -3.78 1.28
CA ILE A 15 11.70 -3.74 2.61
C ILE A 15 12.44 -5.05 2.90
N ALA A 16 11.80 -6.20 2.66
CA ALA A 16 12.42 -7.51 2.84
C ALA A 16 13.68 -7.68 1.96
N GLU A 17 13.63 -7.22 0.71
CA GLU A 17 14.77 -7.22 -0.19
C GLU A 17 15.89 -6.31 0.31
N THR A 18 15.60 -5.09 0.76
CA THR A 18 16.62 -4.19 1.30
C THR A 18 17.36 -4.80 2.50
N ARG A 19 16.64 -5.53 3.36
CA ARG A 19 17.23 -6.28 4.48
C ARG A 19 18.08 -7.45 3.97
N LYS A 20 17.57 -8.23 3.01
CA LYS A 20 18.28 -9.36 2.39
C LYS A 20 19.61 -8.92 1.77
N TYR A 21 19.62 -7.79 1.08
CA TYR A 21 20.81 -7.22 0.45
C TYR A 21 21.65 -6.34 1.38
N LYS A 22 21.32 -6.29 2.69
CA LYS A 22 22.04 -5.51 3.71
C LYS A 22 22.17 -4.02 3.37
N LEU A 23 21.21 -3.46 2.64
CA LEU A 23 21.17 -2.03 2.28
C LEU A 23 20.76 -1.17 3.48
N THR A 24 20.03 -1.75 4.43
CA THR A 24 19.56 -1.11 5.66
C THR A 24 20.11 -1.84 6.88
N ARG A 25 20.48 -1.07 7.92
CA ARG A 25 21.00 -1.61 9.18
C ARG A 25 19.92 -1.88 10.22
N ARG A 26 18.76 -1.25 10.07
CA ARG A 26 17.62 -1.33 11.00
C ARG A 26 16.42 -1.91 10.29
N ASP A 27 15.59 -2.61 11.05
CA ASP A 27 14.30 -3.08 10.55
C ASP A 27 13.37 -1.89 10.33
N VAL A 28 12.78 -1.80 9.14
CA VAL A 28 11.84 -0.75 8.76
C VAL A 28 10.43 -1.24 9.09
N ASN A 29 9.75 -0.56 10.01
CA ASN A 29 8.35 -0.82 10.32
C ASN A 29 7.45 0.04 9.42
N PHE A 30 6.88 -0.58 8.38
CA PHE A 30 6.03 0.07 7.39
C PHE A 30 4.65 0.46 7.94
N ASP A 31 4.10 -0.32 8.87
CA ASP A 31 2.74 -0.12 9.37
C ASP A 31 2.59 1.21 10.11
N ASN A 32 3.66 1.67 10.76
CA ASN A 32 3.69 2.96 11.46
C ASN A 32 3.80 4.17 10.50
N TRP A 33 4.13 3.96 9.23
CA TRP A 33 4.25 5.03 8.24
C TRP A 33 2.99 5.18 7.39
N LEU A 34 2.19 4.12 7.28
CA LEU A 34 1.02 4.11 6.43
C LEU A 34 -0.20 4.65 7.19
N GLU A 35 -0.62 5.87 6.87
CA GLU A 35 -1.85 6.47 7.39
C GLU A 35 -2.96 6.52 6.30
N PRO A 36 -3.70 5.42 6.07
CA PRO A 36 -4.71 5.35 5.00
C PRO A 36 -5.93 6.24 5.28
N LYS A 37 -6.11 6.71 6.53
CA LYS A 37 -7.27 7.51 6.95
C LYS A 37 -7.41 8.81 6.14
N TYR A 38 -6.30 9.47 5.79
CA TYR A 38 -6.35 10.72 5.04
C TYR A 38 -6.80 10.48 3.60
N LEU A 39 -6.28 9.43 2.95
CA LEU A 39 -6.71 9.05 1.61
C LEU A 39 -8.18 8.64 1.61
N ASN A 40 -8.59 7.78 2.54
CA ASN A 40 -9.97 7.32 2.63
C ASN A 40 -10.95 8.48 2.88
N ASN A 41 -10.54 9.48 3.67
CA ASN A 41 -11.35 10.68 3.87
C ASN A 41 -11.50 11.49 2.58
N ALA A 42 -10.40 11.75 1.87
CA ALA A 42 -10.43 12.47 0.60
C ALA A 42 -11.26 11.74 -0.48
N LEU A 43 -11.16 10.41 -0.56
CA LEU A 43 -11.98 9.61 -1.48
C LEU A 43 -13.47 9.74 -1.19
N ARG A 44 -13.86 9.77 0.08
CA ARG A 44 -15.24 9.96 0.50
C ARG A 44 -15.75 11.37 0.21
N GLU A 45 -14.98 12.39 0.56
CA GLU A 45 -15.32 13.80 0.31
C GLU A 45 -15.54 14.08 -1.18
N LEU A 46 -14.70 13.47 -2.03
CA LEU A 46 -14.77 13.64 -3.49
C LEU A 46 -15.72 12.65 -4.18
N LYS A 47 -16.35 11.71 -3.43
CA LYS A 47 -17.18 10.62 -3.98
C LYS A 47 -16.46 9.76 -5.03
N LEU A 48 -15.17 9.52 -4.82
CA LEU A 48 -14.30 8.76 -5.73
C LEU A 48 -13.94 7.37 -5.22
N GLU A 49 -14.70 6.83 -4.25
CA GLU A 49 -14.41 5.55 -3.60
C GLU A 49 -14.30 4.37 -4.58
N THR A 50 -15.04 4.41 -5.70
CA THR A 50 -15.04 3.38 -6.75
C THR A 50 -14.39 3.83 -8.06
N TYR A 51 -13.75 5.01 -8.07
CA TYR A 51 -13.23 5.59 -9.31
C TYR A 51 -11.99 4.84 -9.82
N TRP A 52 -11.14 4.37 -8.90
CA TRP A 52 -9.95 3.59 -9.25
C TRP A 52 -10.17 2.10 -8.99
N PRO A 53 -9.64 1.23 -9.86
CA PRO A 53 -9.66 -0.21 -9.61
C PRO A 53 -8.74 -0.52 -8.43
N THR A 54 -9.22 -1.34 -7.49
CA THR A 54 -8.42 -1.85 -6.38
C THR A 54 -7.64 -3.08 -6.84
N GLN A 55 -6.44 -3.28 -6.30
CA GLN A 55 -5.68 -4.51 -6.52
C GLN A 55 -5.57 -5.30 -5.21
N GLY A 56 -5.85 -6.60 -5.29
CA GLY A 56 -5.53 -7.55 -4.24
C GLY A 56 -4.03 -7.75 -4.08
N ALA A 57 -3.59 -8.37 -2.99
CA ALA A 57 -2.16 -8.59 -2.70
C ALA A 57 -1.40 -9.35 -3.81
N ASP A 58 -2.10 -10.15 -4.61
CA ASP A 58 -1.58 -10.88 -5.77
C ASP A 58 -1.42 -10.02 -7.04
N GLY A 59 -1.78 -8.72 -6.97
CA GLY A 59 -1.73 -7.78 -8.08
C GLY A 59 -2.89 -7.92 -9.06
N LYS A 60 -3.90 -8.75 -8.74
CA LYS A 60 -5.11 -8.82 -9.56
C LYS A 60 -6.06 -7.70 -9.20
N PHE A 61 -6.66 -7.09 -10.20
CA PHE A 61 -7.71 -6.11 -9.98
C PHE A 61 -8.92 -6.79 -9.33
N THR A 62 -9.25 -6.36 -8.12
CA THR A 62 -10.51 -6.68 -7.46
C THR A 62 -11.54 -5.71 -8.01
N ARG A 63 -12.32 -6.17 -8.99
CA ARG A 63 -13.45 -5.37 -9.49
C ARG A 63 -14.59 -5.50 -8.47
N THR A 64 -14.82 -4.44 -7.71
CA THR A 64 -16.10 -4.21 -7.02
C THR A 64 -17.25 -4.15 -8.02
#